data_AF-A0A521Y2I5-F1
#
_entry.id   AF-A0A521Y2I5-F1
#
_cell.length_a   1.000
_cell.length_b   1.000
_cell.length_c   1.000
_cell.angle_alpha   90.00
_cell.angle_beta   90.00
_cell.angle_gamma   90.00
#
_symmetry.space_group_name_H-M   'P 1'
#
loop_
_entity.id
_entity.type
_entity.pdbx_description
1 polymer ?
#
loop_
_entity_poly.entity_id
_entity_poly.type
_entity_poly.pdbx_seq_one_letter_code
_entity_poly.pdbx_strand_id
1 'polypeptide(L)'
;MTQRPPNGRALTAAYAASLLVGIGIVAASASGLASGVDAPYGDSSLVLVSRGADAANLVFVLPILLGPMWLAQRGSLTGLLLWPGALFYTLYAYVPYLIGAPFSGLFFVHVALVTISAFTVIGLVATIDAETVRRRWAAAPARAMGAALVVIAIAAYVGLTITAIGAFGDPAGEAATRPLAVADWALGTPVLLVGGALLWRRLPLGYVAAPGLFLVSGLGGVVFVAAAAVDNLGSGPQTEAAVTAVHLVISLVSLALLAFFLARARPSAPRFDDRR
;
A
#
# COMPACT_ATOMS: atom_id res chain seq x y z
N MET A 1 -22.92 26.06 -5.90
CA MET A 1 -21.61 25.61 -6.40
C MET A 1 -21.75 24.19 -6.89
N THR A 2 -21.80 24.03 -8.21
CA THR A 2 -22.03 22.75 -8.91
C THR A 2 -20.87 21.79 -8.66
N GLN A 3 -21.14 20.65 -8.04
CA GLN A 3 -20.22 19.51 -8.03
C GLN A 3 -20.00 19.10 -9.48
N ARG A 4 -18.79 19.33 -10.03
CA ARG A 4 -18.40 18.64 -11.25
C ARG A 4 -18.22 17.17 -10.86
N PRO A 5 -19.01 16.23 -11.41
CA PRO A 5 -18.68 14.82 -11.23
C PRO A 5 -17.25 14.60 -11.74
N PRO A 6 -16.48 13.69 -11.13
CA PRO A 6 -15.18 13.30 -11.67
C PRO A 6 -15.37 12.96 -13.15
N ASN A 7 -14.46 13.44 -14.02
CA ASN A 7 -14.53 13.20 -15.45
C ASN A 7 -14.74 11.70 -15.70
N GLY A 8 -15.93 11.29 -16.15
CA GLY A 8 -16.29 9.86 -16.22
C GLY A 8 -15.27 9.03 -16.98
N ARG A 9 -14.66 9.60 -18.03
CA ARG A 9 -13.57 8.99 -18.81
C ARG A 9 -12.30 8.71 -17.99
N ALA A 10 -11.90 9.62 -17.11
CA ALA A 10 -10.72 9.44 -16.26
C ALA A 10 -10.93 8.32 -15.23
N LEU A 11 -12.14 8.22 -14.68
CA LEU A 11 -12.48 7.16 -13.74
C LEU A 11 -12.58 5.79 -14.45
N THR A 12 -13.15 5.73 -15.66
CA THR A 12 -13.15 4.51 -16.49
C THR A 12 -11.72 4.04 -16.80
N ALA A 13 -10.82 4.96 -17.15
CA ALA A 13 -9.41 4.63 -17.37
C ALA A 13 -8.74 4.09 -16.10
N ALA A 14 -9.02 4.68 -14.92
CA ALA A 14 -8.50 4.20 -13.64
C ALA A 14 -8.98 2.77 -13.31
N TYR A 15 -10.25 2.44 -13.61
CA TYR A 15 -10.77 1.08 -13.47
C TYR A 15 -10.03 0.09 -14.38
N ALA A 16 -9.89 0.42 -15.67
CA ALA A 16 -9.20 -0.44 -16.63
C ALA A 16 -7.73 -0.66 -16.22
N ALA A 17 -7.02 0.41 -15.86
CA ALA A 17 -5.64 0.33 -15.39
C ALA A 17 -5.51 -0.51 -14.11
N SER A 18 -6.43 -0.36 -13.16
CA SER A 18 -6.42 -1.16 -11.92
C SER A 18 -6.74 -2.63 -12.16
N LEU A 19 -7.59 -2.95 -13.14
CA LEU A 19 -7.83 -4.35 -13.55
C LEU A 19 -6.59 -4.96 -14.20
N LEU A 20 -5.86 -4.20 -15.03
CA LEU A 20 -4.57 -4.64 -15.58
C LEU A 20 -3.54 -4.88 -14.46
N VAL A 21 -3.51 -4.02 -13.45
CA VAL A 21 -2.70 -4.23 -12.24
C VAL A 21 -3.11 -5.52 -11.52
N GLY A 22 -4.41 -5.76 -11.33
CA GLY A 22 -4.91 -7.00 -10.73
C GLY A 22 -4.51 -8.26 -11.52
N ILE A 23 -4.61 -8.22 -12.85
CA ILE A 23 -4.15 -9.31 -13.72
C ILE A 23 -2.64 -9.52 -13.59
N GLY A 24 -1.85 -8.44 -13.52
CA GLY A 24 -0.41 -8.51 -13.31
C GLY A 24 -0.03 -9.14 -11.97
N ILE A 25 -0.75 -8.80 -10.89
CA ILE A 25 -0.56 -9.43 -9.56
C ILE A 25 -0.81 -10.93 -9.66
N VAL A 26 -1.93 -11.33 -10.30
CA VAL A 26 -2.25 -12.75 -10.48
C VAL A 26 -1.18 -13.45 -11.29
N ALA A 27 -0.75 -12.87 -12.41
CA ALA A 27 0.26 -13.46 -13.28
C ALA A 27 1.60 -13.62 -12.59
N ALA A 28 2.10 -12.58 -11.89
CA ALA A 28 3.36 -12.63 -11.17
C ALA A 28 3.31 -13.68 -10.04
N SER A 29 2.31 -13.58 -9.16
CA SER A 29 2.24 -14.44 -7.98
C SER A 29 1.86 -15.88 -8.29
N ALA A 30 1.01 -16.13 -9.29
CA ALA A 30 0.74 -17.51 -9.73
C ALA A 30 2.00 -18.14 -10.37
N SER A 31 2.78 -17.37 -11.12
CA SER A 31 4.03 -17.86 -11.71
C SER A 31 5.04 -18.22 -10.63
N GLY A 32 5.24 -17.36 -9.61
CA GLY A 32 6.12 -17.65 -8.49
C GLY A 32 5.69 -18.88 -7.67
N LEU A 33 4.38 -19.05 -7.44
CA LEU A 33 3.86 -20.23 -6.73
C LEU A 33 3.97 -21.53 -7.54
N ALA A 34 3.77 -21.48 -8.86
CA ALA A 34 3.81 -22.64 -9.75
C ALA A 34 5.24 -23.15 -10.04
N SER A 35 6.26 -22.29 -9.89
CA SER A 35 7.65 -22.61 -10.23
C SER A 35 8.37 -23.52 -9.22
N GLY A 36 7.74 -23.91 -8.11
CA GLY A 36 8.29 -24.92 -7.21
C GLY A 36 9.57 -24.47 -6.47
N VAL A 37 10.59 -25.34 -6.42
CA VAL A 37 11.91 -25.07 -5.82
C VAL A 37 12.77 -24.19 -6.75
N ASP A 38 12.50 -24.23 -8.05
CA ASP A 38 13.14 -23.39 -9.08
C ASP A 38 12.46 -22.02 -9.19
N ALA A 39 11.99 -21.48 -8.06
CA ALA A 39 11.28 -20.21 -8.04
C ALA A 39 12.12 -19.12 -8.73
N PRO A 40 11.50 -18.20 -9.50
CA PRO A 40 12.20 -17.19 -10.29
C PRO A 40 12.98 -16.17 -9.45
N TYR A 41 12.96 -16.34 -8.12
CA TYR A 41 13.60 -15.51 -7.12
C TYR A 41 15.05 -15.93 -6.83
N GLY A 42 15.49 -17.11 -7.29
CA GLY A 42 16.85 -17.62 -7.05
C GLY A 42 17.16 -17.75 -5.55
N ASP A 43 18.41 -17.46 -5.16
CA ASP A 43 18.86 -17.44 -3.75
C ASP A 43 18.41 -16.18 -2.98
N SER A 44 17.30 -15.55 -3.39
CA SER A 44 16.77 -14.37 -2.70
C SER A 44 16.46 -14.68 -1.23
N SER A 45 17.08 -13.92 -0.33
CA SER A 45 16.83 -13.96 1.12
C SER A 45 15.72 -13.01 1.57
N LEU A 46 15.05 -12.34 0.63
CA LEU A 46 13.99 -11.35 0.94
C LEU A 46 12.64 -12.03 1.17
N VAL A 47 12.10 -11.85 2.37
CA VAL A 47 10.75 -12.29 2.77
C VAL A 47 9.65 -11.75 1.85
N LEU A 48 9.83 -10.54 1.31
CA LEU A 48 8.85 -9.92 0.41
C LEU A 48 9.07 -10.27 -1.08
N VAL A 49 10.12 -11.05 -1.40
CA VAL A 49 10.41 -11.60 -2.72
C VAL A 49 10.54 -13.11 -2.56
N SER A 50 9.41 -13.72 -2.19
CA SER A 50 9.32 -15.13 -1.82
C SER A 50 7.97 -15.72 -2.22
N ARG A 51 7.84 -17.04 -2.10
CA ARG A 51 6.56 -17.74 -2.30
C ARG A 51 5.54 -17.36 -1.23
N GLY A 52 5.97 -17.12 0.01
CA GLY A 52 5.13 -16.58 1.06
C GLY A 52 4.54 -15.21 0.68
N ALA A 53 5.36 -14.33 0.09
CA ALA A 53 4.89 -13.04 -0.40
C ALA A 53 3.90 -13.17 -1.56
N ASP A 54 4.12 -14.09 -2.49
CA ASP A 54 3.17 -14.35 -3.59
C ASP A 54 1.81 -14.83 -3.09
N ALA A 55 1.81 -15.77 -2.14
CA ALA A 55 0.59 -16.23 -1.51
C ALA A 55 -0.13 -15.07 -0.80
N ALA A 56 0.61 -14.26 -0.04
CA ALA A 56 0.07 -13.10 0.64
C ALA A 56 -0.47 -12.03 -0.33
N ASN A 57 0.17 -11.83 -1.48
CA ASN A 57 -0.28 -10.91 -2.51
C ASN A 57 -1.65 -11.33 -3.09
N LEU A 58 -1.82 -12.62 -3.39
CA LEU A 58 -3.10 -13.14 -3.88
C LEU A 58 -4.21 -13.08 -2.82
N VAL A 59 -3.87 -13.37 -1.56
CA VAL A 59 -4.86 -13.46 -0.46
C VAL A 59 -5.26 -12.08 0.09
N PHE A 60 -4.34 -11.12 0.15
CA PHE A 60 -4.58 -9.83 0.79
C PHE A 60 -4.57 -8.66 -0.20
N VAL A 61 -3.55 -8.58 -1.06
CA VAL A 61 -3.35 -7.41 -1.92
C VAL A 61 -4.38 -7.34 -3.02
N LEU A 62 -4.64 -8.47 -3.69
CA LEU A 62 -5.64 -8.53 -4.76
C LEU A 62 -7.06 -8.20 -4.25
N PRO A 63 -7.57 -8.78 -3.14
CA PRO A 63 -8.85 -8.36 -2.57
C PRO A 63 -8.89 -6.90 -2.12
N ILE A 64 -7.79 -6.38 -1.57
CA ILE A 64 -7.72 -4.97 -1.14
C ILE A 64 -7.61 -4.01 -2.34
N LEU A 65 -7.19 -4.47 -3.52
CA LEU A 65 -7.31 -3.69 -4.75
C LEU A 65 -8.76 -3.67 -5.25
N LEU A 66 -9.40 -4.84 -5.34
CA LEU A 66 -10.73 -5.00 -5.92
C LEU A 66 -11.86 -4.47 -5.03
N GLY A 67 -11.73 -4.59 -3.70
CA GLY A 67 -12.76 -4.17 -2.74
C GLY A 67 -13.05 -2.66 -2.79
N PRO A 68 -12.05 -1.78 -2.62
CA PRO A 68 -12.21 -0.32 -2.77
C PRO A 68 -12.74 0.09 -4.15
N MET A 69 -12.30 -0.57 -5.22
CA MET A 69 -12.81 -0.35 -6.58
C MET A 69 -14.32 -0.59 -6.63
N TRP A 70 -14.79 -1.73 -6.13
CA TRP A 70 -16.20 -2.09 -6.10
C TRP A 70 -17.02 -1.15 -5.21
N LEU A 71 -16.50 -0.74 -4.05
CA LEU A 71 -17.14 0.25 -3.19
C LEU A 71 -17.26 1.61 -3.91
N ALA A 72 -16.20 2.04 -4.61
CA ALA A 72 -16.20 3.28 -5.38
C ALA A 72 -17.21 3.23 -6.54
N GLN A 73 -17.40 2.08 -7.20
CA GLN A 73 -18.42 1.90 -8.25
C GLN A 73 -19.84 2.12 -7.69
N ARG A 74 -20.06 1.77 -6.42
CA ARG A 74 -21.32 2.00 -5.70
C ARG A 74 -21.45 3.43 -5.14
N GLY A 75 -20.54 4.34 -5.51
CA GLY A 75 -20.54 5.72 -5.04
C GLY A 75 -19.98 5.93 -3.62
N SER A 76 -19.29 4.93 -3.06
CA SER A 76 -18.67 5.06 -1.73
C SER A 76 -17.42 5.94 -1.79
N LEU A 77 -17.47 7.07 -1.07
CA LEU A 77 -16.30 7.94 -0.90
C LEU A 77 -15.16 7.21 -0.17
N THR A 78 -15.47 6.35 0.81
CA THR A 78 -14.45 5.54 1.49
C THR A 78 -13.74 4.61 0.52
N GLY A 79 -14.48 3.95 -0.39
CA GLY A 79 -13.88 3.13 -1.45
C GLY A 79 -12.95 3.95 -2.34
N LEU A 80 -13.37 5.15 -2.74
CA LEU A 80 -12.57 6.06 -3.55
C LEU A 80 -11.28 6.53 -2.84
N LEU A 81 -11.30 6.69 -1.52
CA LEU A 81 -10.13 7.09 -0.73
C LEU A 81 -9.16 5.94 -0.44
N LEU A 82 -9.66 4.71 -0.31
CA LEU A 82 -8.83 3.51 -0.09
C LEU A 82 -8.14 3.03 -1.38
N TRP A 83 -8.77 3.24 -2.53
CA TRP A 83 -8.27 2.74 -3.82
C TRP A 83 -6.88 3.28 -4.21
N PRO A 84 -6.56 4.59 -4.09
CA PRO A 84 -5.19 5.07 -4.28
C PRO A 84 -4.19 4.41 -3.32
N GLY A 85 -4.59 4.12 -2.09
CA GLY A 85 -3.76 3.40 -1.13
C GLY A 85 -3.46 1.97 -1.55
N ALA A 86 -4.45 1.24 -2.05
CA ALA A 86 -4.25 -0.13 -2.55
C ALA A 86 -3.33 -0.19 -3.79
N LEU A 87 -3.48 0.77 -4.71
CA LEU A 87 -2.58 0.90 -5.85
C LEU A 87 -1.17 1.33 -5.41
N PHE A 88 -1.05 2.25 -4.45
CA PHE A 88 0.25 2.66 -3.92
C PHE A 88 0.94 1.51 -3.18
N TYR A 89 0.18 0.70 -2.42
CA TYR A 89 0.70 -0.51 -1.80
C TYR A 89 1.24 -1.46 -2.86
N THR A 90 0.51 -1.67 -3.95
CA THR A 90 0.97 -2.51 -5.06
C THR A 90 2.27 -1.98 -5.65
N LEU A 91 2.32 -0.69 -5.99
CA LEU A 91 3.54 -0.03 -6.44
C LEU A 91 4.71 -0.28 -5.47
N TYR A 92 4.47 -0.07 -4.18
CA TYR A 92 5.47 -0.22 -3.13
C TYR A 92 5.96 -1.67 -3.01
N ALA A 93 5.04 -2.64 -2.96
CA ALA A 93 5.35 -4.06 -2.78
C ALA A 93 6.14 -4.64 -3.95
N TYR A 94 6.00 -4.09 -5.16
CA TYR A 94 6.70 -4.56 -6.35
C TYR A 94 8.03 -3.82 -6.63
N VAL A 95 8.35 -2.72 -5.93
CA VAL A 95 9.67 -2.07 -6.04
C VAL A 95 10.82 -2.99 -5.59
N PRO A 96 10.72 -3.74 -4.47
CA PRO A 96 11.75 -4.71 -4.10
C PRO A 96 12.05 -5.73 -5.20
N TYR A 97 11.05 -6.16 -5.98
CA TYR A 97 11.25 -7.09 -7.10
C TYR A 97 12.08 -6.47 -8.22
N LEU A 98 11.99 -5.16 -8.46
CA LEU A 98 12.80 -4.49 -9.49
C LEU A 98 14.29 -4.39 -9.12
N ILE A 99 14.61 -4.47 -7.84
CA ILE A 99 15.97 -4.27 -7.31
C ILE A 99 16.61 -5.59 -6.90
N GLY A 100 15.82 -6.49 -6.30
CA GLY A 100 16.29 -7.72 -5.68
C GLY A 100 16.09 -8.99 -6.51
N ALA A 101 15.09 -9.04 -7.40
CA ALA A 101 14.83 -10.24 -8.17
C ALA A 101 15.76 -10.35 -9.40
N PRO A 102 16.16 -11.57 -9.79
CA PRO A 102 16.91 -11.78 -11.03
C PRO A 102 16.16 -11.30 -12.28
N PHE A 103 16.92 -10.88 -13.30
CA PHE A 103 16.35 -10.45 -14.57
C PHE A 103 15.70 -11.64 -15.28
N SER A 104 14.39 -11.55 -15.53
CA SER A 104 13.57 -12.64 -16.09
C SER A 104 12.36 -12.08 -16.84
N GLY A 105 11.54 -12.94 -17.46
CA GLY A 105 10.29 -12.51 -18.09
C GLY A 105 9.35 -11.78 -17.11
N LEU A 106 9.38 -12.14 -15.82
CA LEU A 106 8.58 -11.48 -14.78
C LEU A 106 9.04 -10.06 -14.49
N PHE A 107 10.29 -9.71 -14.78
CA PHE A 107 10.80 -8.34 -14.62
C PHE A 107 9.90 -7.33 -15.35
N PHE A 108 9.47 -7.62 -16.58
CA PHE A 108 8.60 -6.73 -17.35
C PHE A 108 7.20 -6.59 -16.71
N VAL A 109 6.70 -7.66 -16.09
CA VAL A 109 5.43 -7.62 -15.33
C VAL A 109 5.58 -6.73 -14.10
N HIS A 110 6.67 -6.87 -13.34
CA HIS A 110 6.96 -6.02 -12.19
C HIS A 110 7.08 -4.54 -12.59
N VAL A 111 7.76 -4.24 -13.70
CA VAL A 111 7.89 -2.87 -14.23
C VAL A 111 6.52 -2.31 -14.59
N ALA A 112 5.68 -3.10 -15.27
CA ALA A 112 4.32 -2.69 -15.61
C ALA A 112 3.46 -2.43 -14.35
N LEU A 113 3.54 -3.31 -13.35
CA LEU A 113 2.81 -3.16 -12.07
C LEU A 113 3.18 -1.85 -11.38
N VAL A 114 4.48 -1.56 -11.23
CA VAL A 114 4.95 -0.31 -10.61
C VAL A 114 4.50 0.90 -11.42
N THR A 115 4.71 0.88 -12.74
CA THR A 115 4.46 2.04 -13.61
C THR A 115 2.96 2.36 -13.72
N ILE A 116 2.13 1.37 -14.00
CA ILE A 116 0.68 1.55 -14.14
C ILE A 116 0.08 1.99 -12.81
N SER A 117 0.52 1.39 -11.70
CA SER A 117 0.05 1.79 -10.37
C SER A 117 0.42 3.24 -10.05
N ALA A 118 1.66 3.67 -10.35
CA ALA A 118 2.12 5.04 -10.11
C ALA A 118 1.22 6.07 -10.79
N PHE A 119 1.04 5.93 -12.12
CA PHE A 119 0.27 6.88 -12.91
C PHE A 119 -1.22 6.81 -12.57
N THR A 120 -1.74 5.63 -12.21
CA THR A 120 -3.14 5.48 -11.80
C THR A 120 -3.40 6.16 -10.45
N VAL A 121 -2.48 6.05 -9.48
CA VAL A 121 -2.58 6.79 -8.20
C VAL A 121 -2.64 8.29 -8.45
N ILE A 122 -1.73 8.82 -9.27
CA ILE A 122 -1.68 10.25 -9.59
C ILE A 122 -2.99 10.70 -10.24
N GLY A 123 -3.44 9.98 -11.27
CA GLY A 123 -4.69 10.28 -11.98
C GLY A 123 -5.91 10.22 -11.05
N LEU A 124 -6.00 9.18 -10.22
CA LEU A 124 -7.14 8.98 -9.32
C LEU A 124 -7.18 10.07 -8.25
N VAL A 125 -6.06 10.37 -7.58
CA VAL A 125 -5.97 11.45 -6.59
C VAL A 125 -6.33 12.80 -7.20
N ALA A 126 -5.90 13.08 -8.43
CA ALA A 126 -6.24 14.31 -9.15
C ALA A 126 -7.75 14.46 -9.46
N THR A 127 -8.52 13.35 -9.46
CA THR A 127 -9.97 13.40 -9.67
C THR A 127 -10.78 13.66 -8.40
N ILE A 128 -10.17 13.52 -7.21
CA ILE A 128 -10.86 13.62 -5.93
C ILE A 128 -11.00 15.09 -5.51
N ASP A 129 -12.23 15.53 -5.21
CA ASP A 129 -12.45 16.84 -4.57
C ASP A 129 -11.99 16.79 -3.11
N ALA A 130 -10.73 17.15 -2.92
CA ALA A 130 -10.07 17.15 -1.61
C ALA A 130 -10.74 18.05 -0.58
N GLU A 131 -11.38 19.14 -1.02
CA GLU A 131 -12.05 20.07 -0.12
C GLU A 131 -13.36 19.49 0.40
N THR A 132 -14.10 18.78 -0.47
CA THR A 132 -15.26 18.00 -0.05
C THR A 132 -14.86 16.93 0.97
N VAL A 133 -13.76 16.20 0.74
CA VAL A 133 -13.23 15.21 1.68
C VAL A 133 -12.86 15.86 3.02
N ARG A 134 -12.14 16.99 3.00
CA ARG A 134 -11.79 17.74 4.22
C ARG A 134 -13.01 18.13 5.05
N ARG A 135 -14.05 18.69 4.42
CA ARG A 135 -15.30 19.06 5.12
C ARG A 135 -16.00 17.84 5.70
N ARG A 136 -16.00 16.72 4.97
CA ARG A 136 -16.63 15.45 5.35
C ARG A 136 -16.00 14.84 6.60
N TRP A 137 -14.68 15.02 6.78
CA TRP A 137 -13.88 14.58 7.93
C TRP A 137 -13.46 15.72 8.88
N ALA A 138 -14.16 16.85 8.87
CA ALA A 138 -13.78 18.01 9.70
C ALA A 138 -13.76 17.71 11.21
N ALA A 139 -14.50 16.70 11.67
CA ALA A 139 -14.54 16.25 13.06
C ALA A 139 -13.43 15.24 13.43
N ALA A 140 -12.70 14.71 12.45
CA ALA A 140 -11.59 13.80 12.71
C ALA A 140 -10.44 14.56 13.40
N PRO A 141 -9.72 13.95 14.36
CA PRO A 141 -8.58 14.56 15.02
C PRO A 141 -7.35 14.56 14.10
N ALA A 142 -7.41 15.36 13.03
CA ALA A 142 -6.44 15.37 11.94
C ALA A 142 -4.98 15.58 12.41
N ARG A 143 -4.76 16.40 13.44
CA ARG A 143 -3.42 16.55 14.04
C ARG A 143 -2.92 15.23 14.63
N ALA A 144 -3.69 14.60 15.52
CA ALA A 144 -3.29 13.32 16.11
C ALA A 144 -3.04 12.24 15.05
N MET A 145 -3.93 12.14 14.05
CA MET A 145 -3.79 11.17 12.95
C MET A 145 -2.57 11.47 12.05
N GLY A 146 -2.32 12.75 11.76
CA GLY A 146 -1.16 13.18 11.00
C GLY A 146 0.16 12.91 11.73
N ALA A 147 0.20 13.16 13.04
CA ALA A 147 1.34 12.79 13.87
C ALA A 147 1.56 11.29 13.92
N ALA A 148 0.49 10.49 14.00
CA ALA A 148 0.61 9.03 13.99
C ALA A 148 1.31 8.55 12.70
N LEU A 149 0.91 9.07 11.53
CA LEU A 149 1.58 8.75 10.26
C LEU A 149 3.06 9.18 10.24
N VAL A 150 3.38 10.36 10.77
CA VAL A 150 4.77 10.85 10.87
C VAL A 150 5.59 9.98 11.81
N VAL A 151 5.04 9.59 12.97
CA VAL A 151 5.72 8.71 13.94
C VAL A 151 5.97 7.33 13.34
N ILE A 152 4.97 6.74 12.66
CA ILE A 152 5.13 5.46 11.96
C ILE A 152 6.26 5.56 10.92
N ALA A 153 6.29 6.64 10.14
CA ALA A 153 7.31 6.84 9.11
C ALA A 153 8.72 6.98 9.71
N ILE A 154 8.87 7.77 10.78
CA ILE A 154 10.16 7.94 11.47
C ILE A 154 10.61 6.61 12.08
N ALA A 155 9.71 5.88 12.74
CA ALA A 155 10.03 4.60 13.35
C ALA A 155 10.48 3.57 12.29
N ALA A 156 9.77 3.48 11.16
CA ALA A 156 10.15 2.62 10.04
C ALA A 156 11.50 3.03 9.45
N TYR A 157 11.72 4.33 9.20
CA TYR A 157 12.97 4.86 8.66
C TYR A 157 14.15 4.52 9.58
N VAL A 158 14.02 4.77 10.88
CA VAL A 158 15.07 4.51 11.88
C VAL A 158 15.35 3.01 12.01
N GLY A 159 14.31 2.17 12.14
CA GLY A 159 14.48 0.72 12.24
C GLY A 159 15.19 0.12 11.04
N LEU A 160 14.82 0.55 9.83
CA LEU A 160 15.46 0.11 8.60
C LEU A 160 16.89 0.63 8.45
N THR A 161 17.15 1.86 8.91
CA THR A 161 18.51 2.43 8.95
C THR A 161 19.42 1.64 9.90
N ILE A 162 18.94 1.26 11.09
CA ILE A 162 19.69 0.41 12.02
C ILE A 162 20.01 -0.94 11.36
N THR A 163 19.03 -1.55 10.71
CA THR A 163 19.21 -2.83 10.00
C THR A 163 20.25 -2.70 8.88
N ALA A 164 20.16 -1.63 8.06
CA ALA A 164 21.09 -1.39 6.96
C ALA A 164 22.52 -1.10 7.44
N ILE A 165 22.70 -0.33 8.52
CA ILE A 165 24.02 -0.09 9.12
C ILE A 165 24.62 -1.40 9.65
N GLY A 166 23.80 -2.26 10.25
CA GLY A 166 24.24 -3.58 10.73
C GLY A 166 24.71 -4.51 9.61
N ALA A 167 24.25 -4.29 8.38
CA ALA A 167 24.64 -5.06 7.21
C ALA A 167 25.90 -4.52 6.50
N PHE A 168 26.45 -3.36 6.89
CA PHE A 168 27.58 -2.76 6.18
C PHE A 168 28.82 -3.64 6.14
N GLY A 169 29.35 -3.86 4.94
CA GLY A 169 30.52 -4.69 4.71
C GLY A 169 30.22 -6.20 4.66
N ASP A 170 28.95 -6.61 4.81
CA ASP A 170 28.48 -7.96 4.52
C ASP A 170 27.71 -7.97 3.19
N PRO A 171 28.31 -8.47 2.08
CA PRO A 171 27.66 -8.50 0.78
C PRO A 171 26.30 -9.22 0.78
N ALA A 172 26.12 -10.25 1.62
CA ALA A 172 24.87 -10.99 1.69
C ALA A 172 23.78 -10.18 2.42
N GLY A 173 24.11 -9.61 3.59
CA GLY A 173 23.23 -8.71 4.33
C GLY A 173 22.84 -7.45 3.55
N GLU A 174 23.78 -6.86 2.81
CA GLU A 174 23.52 -5.72 1.94
C GLU A 174 22.53 -6.08 0.82
N ALA A 175 22.74 -7.21 0.15
CA ALA A 175 21.83 -7.70 -0.88
C ALA A 175 20.42 -7.98 -0.34
N ALA A 176 20.32 -8.52 0.87
CA ALA A 176 19.05 -8.80 1.55
C ALA A 176 18.29 -7.52 1.96
N THR A 177 19.01 -6.48 2.40
CA THR A 177 18.40 -5.27 2.96
C THR A 177 18.08 -4.23 1.91
N ARG A 178 18.92 -4.10 0.87
CA ARG A 178 18.87 -3.01 -0.11
C ARG A 178 17.52 -2.86 -0.81
N PRO A 179 16.84 -3.91 -1.32
CA PRO A 179 15.59 -3.73 -2.06
C PRO A 179 14.47 -3.11 -1.22
N LEU A 180 14.33 -3.55 0.04
CA LEU A 180 13.36 -2.98 0.97
C LEU A 180 13.77 -1.57 1.39
N ALA A 181 15.05 -1.34 1.69
CA ALA A 181 15.58 -0.02 2.01
C ALA A 181 15.29 1.02 0.92
N VAL A 182 15.49 0.67 -0.35
CA VAL A 182 15.15 1.54 -1.48
C VAL A 182 13.66 1.84 -1.53
N ALA A 183 12.79 0.82 -1.40
CA ALA A 183 11.35 1.02 -1.42
C ALA A 183 10.86 1.95 -0.31
N ASP A 184 11.35 1.75 0.92
CA ASP A 184 10.96 2.55 2.08
C ASP A 184 11.56 3.95 2.07
N TRP A 185 12.84 4.11 1.77
CA TRP A 185 13.49 5.43 1.79
C TRP A 185 13.11 6.31 0.60
N ALA A 186 12.84 5.73 -0.58
CA ALA A 186 12.45 6.51 -1.75
C ALA A 186 10.94 6.77 -1.81
N LEU A 187 10.11 5.85 -1.29
CA LEU A 187 8.66 5.89 -1.49
C LEU A 187 7.88 5.79 -0.18
N GLY A 188 8.02 4.69 0.56
CA GLY A 188 7.18 4.39 1.73
C GLY A 188 7.22 5.51 2.76
N THR A 189 8.38 5.70 3.40
CA THR A 189 8.57 6.67 4.48
C THR A 189 8.38 8.13 4.03
N PRO A 190 8.88 8.61 2.88
CA PRO A 190 8.60 9.99 2.44
C PRO A 190 7.12 10.26 2.21
N VAL A 191 6.38 9.32 1.62
CA VAL A 191 4.96 9.51 1.34
C VAL A 191 4.14 9.54 2.63
N LEU A 192 4.48 8.69 3.62
CA LEU A 192 3.87 8.77 4.95
C LEU A 192 4.20 10.10 5.66
N LEU A 193 5.46 10.56 5.61
CA LEU A 193 5.88 11.83 6.19
C LEU A 193 5.12 13.01 5.59
N VAL A 194 5.07 13.09 4.25
CA VAL A 194 4.38 14.17 3.54
C VAL A 194 2.88 14.11 3.79
N GLY A 195 2.25 12.94 3.64
CA GLY A 195 0.81 12.78 3.89
C GLY A 195 0.42 13.09 5.33
N GLY A 196 1.21 12.62 6.29
CA GLY A 196 1.07 12.92 7.72
C GLY A 196 1.22 14.40 8.03
N ALA A 197 2.23 15.06 7.47
CA ALA A 197 2.44 16.51 7.63
C ALA A 197 1.31 17.34 7.01
N LEU A 198 0.82 16.95 5.82
CA LEU A 198 -0.34 17.59 5.19
C LEU A 198 -1.59 17.45 6.07
N LEU A 199 -1.86 16.26 6.62
CA LEU A 199 -2.99 16.03 7.51
C LEU A 199 -2.83 16.79 8.84
N TRP A 200 -1.63 16.82 9.42
CA TRP A 200 -1.32 17.60 10.62
C TRP A 200 -1.64 19.09 10.43
N ARG A 201 -1.28 19.63 9.26
CA ARG A 201 -1.59 21.00 8.85
C ARG A 201 -3.05 21.21 8.44
N ARG A 202 -3.89 20.16 8.50
CA ARG A 202 -5.30 20.15 8.09
C ARG A 202 -5.51 20.58 6.64
N LEU A 203 -4.55 20.26 5.77
CA LEU A 203 -4.63 20.55 4.34
C LEU A 203 -5.51 19.51 3.63
N PRO A 204 -6.30 19.91 2.61
CA PRO A 204 -7.28 19.02 1.97
C PRO A 204 -6.68 17.69 1.48
N LEU A 205 -5.51 17.73 0.85
CA LEU A 205 -4.85 16.55 0.31
C LEU A 205 -4.43 15.55 1.41
N GLY A 206 -4.14 16.03 2.63
CA GLY A 206 -3.85 15.17 3.78
C GLY A 206 -5.04 14.30 4.17
N TYR A 207 -6.27 14.83 4.08
CA TYR A 207 -7.49 14.07 4.34
C TYR A 207 -7.77 13.03 3.23
N VAL A 208 -7.39 13.32 2.00
CA VAL A 208 -7.50 12.39 0.87
C VAL A 208 -6.53 11.22 1.02
N ALA A 209 -5.26 11.52 1.36
CA ALA A 209 -4.22 10.52 1.44
C ALA A 209 -4.35 9.61 2.68
N ALA A 210 -4.84 10.13 3.81
CA ALA A 210 -4.77 9.43 5.09
C ALA A 210 -5.36 8.02 5.11
N PRO A 211 -6.57 7.74 4.56
CA PRO A 211 -7.11 6.39 4.52
C PRO A 211 -6.18 5.42 3.77
N GLY A 212 -5.66 5.85 2.62
CA GLY A 212 -4.72 5.07 1.84
C GLY A 212 -3.40 4.81 2.56
N LEU A 213 -2.86 5.80 3.28
CA LEU A 213 -1.59 5.65 3.99
C LEU A 213 -1.68 4.75 5.22
N PHE A 214 -2.77 4.84 5.98
CA PHE A 214 -3.01 3.88 7.06
C PHE A 214 -3.29 2.48 6.52
N LEU A 215 -3.98 2.36 5.38
CA LEU A 215 -4.17 1.07 4.70
C LEU A 215 -2.83 0.47 4.28
N VAL A 216 -1.95 1.24 3.63
CA VAL A 216 -0.61 0.78 3.19
C VAL A 216 0.22 0.30 4.37
N SER A 217 0.26 1.09 5.45
CA SER A 217 1.02 0.75 6.68
C SER A 217 0.46 -0.50 7.35
N GLY A 218 -0.87 -0.62 7.39
CA GLY A 218 -1.58 -1.79 7.92
C GLY A 218 -1.31 -3.05 7.12
N LEU A 219 -1.60 -2.96 5.82
CA LEU A 219 -1.49 -4.06 4.87
C LEU A 219 -0.04 -4.56 4.73
N GLY A 220 0.94 -3.65 4.75
CA GLY A 220 2.36 -4.02 4.71
C GLY A 220 2.74 -4.98 5.84
N GLY A 221 2.32 -4.67 7.07
CA GLY A 221 2.55 -5.57 8.19
C GLY A 221 1.79 -6.89 8.07
N VAL A 222 0.53 -6.89 7.58
CA VAL A 222 -0.24 -8.14 7.36
C VAL A 222 0.46 -9.04 6.34
N VAL A 223 0.84 -8.49 5.18
CA VAL A 223 1.48 -9.24 4.10
C VAL A 223 2.84 -9.76 4.54
N PHE A 224 3.63 -8.94 5.25
CA PHE A 224 4.91 -9.38 5.81
C PHE A 224 4.73 -10.56 6.77
N VAL A 225 3.81 -10.44 7.73
CA VAL A 225 3.55 -11.50 8.73
C VAL A 225 3.06 -12.79 8.05
N ALA A 226 2.17 -12.67 7.06
CA ALA A 226 1.67 -13.81 6.31
C ALA A 226 2.78 -14.49 5.49
N ALA A 227 3.62 -13.70 4.81
CA ALA A 227 4.76 -14.21 4.05
C ALA A 227 5.76 -14.92 4.96
N ALA A 228 6.18 -14.27 6.05
CA ALA A 228 7.07 -14.84 7.05
C ALA A 228 6.52 -16.13 7.66
N ALA A 229 5.20 -16.22 7.91
CA ALA A 229 4.58 -17.44 8.42
C ALA A 229 4.66 -18.60 7.41
N VAL A 230 4.38 -18.34 6.13
CA VAL A 230 4.49 -19.36 5.07
C VAL A 230 5.94 -19.80 4.89
N ASP A 231 6.87 -18.85 4.86
CA ASP A 231 8.30 -19.12 4.62
C ASP A 231 8.95 -19.86 5.80
N ASN A 232 8.64 -19.49 7.04
CA ASN A 232 9.13 -20.16 8.26
C ASN A 232 8.60 -21.59 8.42
N LEU A 233 7.38 -21.88 7.92
CA LEU A 233 6.82 -23.24 7.92
C LEU A 233 7.38 -24.10 6.78
N GLY A 234 7.94 -23.47 5.75
CA GLY A 234 8.57 -24.12 4.61
C GLY A 234 10.09 -24.02 4.64
N SER A 235 10.69 -24.08 3.46
CA SER A 235 12.13 -23.86 3.24
C SER A 235 12.42 -22.45 2.74
N GLY A 236 11.57 -21.47 3.09
CA GLY A 236 11.71 -20.08 2.65
C GLY A 236 12.66 -19.27 3.55
N PRO A 237 12.82 -17.97 3.26
CA PRO A 237 13.60 -17.07 4.09
C PRO A 237 13.11 -17.05 5.54
N GLN A 238 14.01 -17.39 6.47
CA GLN A 238 13.67 -17.46 7.88
C GLN A 238 13.61 -16.06 8.50
N THR A 239 12.51 -15.77 9.19
CA THR A 239 12.25 -14.49 9.84
C THR A 239 12.13 -14.66 11.34
N GLU A 240 12.89 -13.87 12.09
CA GLU A 240 12.84 -13.86 13.55
C GLU A 240 11.47 -13.42 14.08
N ALA A 241 11.02 -14.05 15.16
CA ALA A 241 9.73 -13.74 15.78
C ALA A 241 9.59 -12.28 16.22
N ALA A 242 10.70 -11.65 16.64
CA ALA A 242 10.71 -10.24 17.05
C ALA A 242 10.36 -9.31 15.87
N VAL A 243 10.91 -9.56 14.68
CA VAL A 243 10.64 -8.77 13.47
C VAL A 243 9.18 -8.93 13.05
N THR A 244 8.67 -10.16 13.08
CA THR A 244 7.26 -10.46 12.79
C THR A 244 6.32 -9.77 13.79
N ALA A 245 6.66 -9.77 15.08
CA ALA A 245 5.87 -9.11 16.12
C ALA A 245 5.79 -7.59 15.91
N VAL A 246 6.89 -6.94 15.53
CA VAL A 246 6.91 -5.50 15.23
C VAL A 246 5.98 -5.17 14.05
N HIS A 247 6.03 -5.95 12.97
CA HIS A 247 5.14 -5.76 11.82
C HIS A 247 3.67 -5.98 12.16
N LEU A 248 3.38 -6.97 13.00
CA LEU A 248 2.02 -7.21 13.49
C LEU A 248 1.50 -6.03 14.32
N VAL A 249 2.31 -5.48 15.22
CA VAL A 249 1.93 -4.30 16.02
C VAL A 249 1.67 -3.08 15.13
N ILE A 250 2.56 -2.79 14.19
CA ILE A 250 2.37 -1.68 13.22
C ILE A 250 1.10 -1.88 12.42
N SER A 251 0.83 -3.12 11.99
CA SER A 251 -0.38 -3.48 11.26
C SER A 251 -1.65 -3.18 12.07
N LEU A 252 -1.74 -3.72 13.28
CA LEU A 252 -2.89 -3.57 14.16
C LEU A 252 -3.15 -2.09 14.49
N VAL A 253 -2.10 -1.34 14.83
CA VAL A 253 -2.20 0.09 15.13
C VAL A 253 -2.69 0.86 13.90
N SER A 254 -2.11 0.61 12.72
CA SER A 254 -2.47 1.32 11.49
C SER A 254 -3.90 1.03 11.05
N LEU A 255 -4.34 -0.23 11.13
CA LEU A 255 -5.71 -0.63 10.80
C LEU A 255 -6.74 -0.10 11.82
N ALA A 256 -6.39 -0.06 13.10
CA ALA A 256 -7.23 0.56 14.14
C ALA A 256 -7.38 2.07 13.90
N LEU A 257 -6.30 2.77 13.56
CA LEU A 257 -6.32 4.19 13.20
C LEU A 257 -7.10 4.45 11.92
N LEU A 258 -7.00 3.56 10.92
CA LEU A 258 -7.81 3.61 9.71
C LEU A 258 -9.30 3.51 10.05
N ALA A 259 -9.70 2.47 10.78
CA ALA A 259 -11.09 2.25 11.17
C ALA A 259 -11.63 3.45 11.97
N PHE A 260 -10.83 3.96 12.92
CA PHE A 260 -11.16 5.14 13.69
C PHE A 260 -11.33 6.37 12.79
N PHE A 261 -10.42 6.63 11.84
CA PHE A 261 -10.52 7.77 10.94
C PHE A 261 -11.77 7.68 10.07
N LEU A 262 -12.06 6.51 9.50
CA LEU A 262 -13.24 6.29 8.66
C LEU A 262 -14.55 6.48 9.44
N ALA A 263 -14.59 6.07 10.71
CA ALA A 263 -15.76 6.27 11.58
C ALA A 263 -16.03 7.75 11.92
N ARG A 264 -15.09 8.67 11.69
CA ARG A 264 -15.26 10.12 11.92
C ARG A 264 -15.84 10.87 10.73
N ALA A 265 -16.19 10.18 9.65
CA ALA A 265 -17.02 10.77 8.60
C ALA A 265 -18.36 11.21 9.21
N ARG A 266 -18.81 12.44 8.92
CA ARG A 266 -20.21 12.86 9.19
C ARG A 266 -21.25 11.96 8.49
N PRO A 267 -22.55 12.18 8.54
CA PRO A 267 -23.47 11.63 7.55
C PRO A 267 -23.41 12.45 6.25
N SER A 268 -23.71 11.82 5.10
CA SER A 268 -24.01 12.60 3.90
C SER A 268 -25.33 13.33 4.16
N ALA A 269 -25.42 14.63 3.82
CA ALA A 269 -26.71 15.32 3.92
C ALA A 269 -27.76 14.55 3.09
N PRO A 270 -28.99 14.35 3.59
CA PRO A 270 -30.04 13.75 2.79
C PRO A 270 -30.17 14.52 1.49
N ARG A 271 -30.17 13.81 0.36
CA ARG A 271 -30.57 14.40 -0.92
C ARG A 271 -32.04 14.79 -0.75
N PHE A 272 -32.34 16.09 -0.73
CA PHE A 272 -33.70 16.58 -0.90
C PHE A 272 -34.10 16.35 -2.36
N ASP A 273 -34.30 15.09 -2.74
CA ASP A 273 -35.01 14.73 -3.96
C ASP A 273 -35.54 13.30 -3.86
N ASP A 274 -36.72 13.20 -3.23
CA ASP A 274 -37.67 12.08 -3.34
C ASP A 274 -39.07 12.65 -3.04
N ARG A 275 -39.38 13.79 -3.68
CA ARG A 275 -40.73 14.32 -3.78
C ARG A 275 -40.91 14.98 -5.14
N ARG A 276 -41.26 14.16 -6.13
CA ARG A 276 -42.37 14.40 -7.07
C ARG A 276 -42.56 13.19 -7.97
#